data_AF-A0A662I8C4-F1
#
_entry.id   AF-A0A662I8C4-F1
#
_cell.length_a   1.000
_cell.length_b   1.000
_cell.length_c   1.000
_cell.angle_alpha   90.00
_cell.angle_beta   90.00
_cell.angle_gamma   90.00
#
_symmetry.space_group_name_H-M   'P 1'
#
loop_
_entity.id
_entity.type
_entity.pdbx_description
1 polymer ?
#
loop_
_entity_poly.entity_id
_entity_poly.type
_entity_poly.pdbx_seq_one_letter_code
_entity_poly.pdbx_strand_id
1 'polypeptide(L)' 'MPLLRMPICTSCHKPIAPYERGVRFRCPNCGEVDIWR' A
#
# COMPACT_ATOMS: atom_id res chain seq x y z
N MET A 1 -14.24 17.42 3.85
CA MET A 1 -14.10 16.51 2.69
C MET A 1 -13.11 15.40 3.05
N PRO A 2 -13.40 14.10 2.81
CA PRO A 2 -12.41 13.07 3.06
C PRO A 2 -11.33 13.14 1.97
N LEU A 3 -10.09 13.40 2.38
CA LEU A 3 -8.93 13.30 1.50
C LEU A 3 -8.72 11.81 1.21
N LEU A 4 -9.09 11.36 0.00
CA LEU A 4 -8.90 9.98 -0.42
C LEU A 4 -7.38 9.71 -0.56
N ARG A 5 -6.75 9.23 0.52
CA ARG A 5 -5.33 8.89 0.53
C ARG A 5 -5.15 7.55 -0.18
N MET A 6 -4.66 7.59 -1.42
CA MET A 6 -4.30 6.40 -2.16
C MET A 6 -3.09 5.73 -1.49
N PRO A 7 -3.13 4.41 -1.27
CA PRO A 7 -1.98 3.70 -0.73
C PRO A 7 -0.81 3.82 -1.72
N ILE A 8 0.38 4.08 -1.20
CA ILE A 8 1.60 4.17 -2.00
C ILE A 8 2.30 2.81 -1.96
N CYS A 9 2.66 2.29 -3.13
CA CYS A 9 3.45 1.08 -3.22
C CYS A 9 4.80 1.30 -2.56
N THR A 10 5.09 0.55 -1.52
CA THR A 10 6.37 0.59 -0.79
C THR A 10 7.58 0.20 -1.66
N SER A 11 7.38 -0.51 -2.78
CA SER A 11 8.49 -0.91 -3.66
C SER A 11 8.83 0.16 -4.70
N CYS A 12 7.84 0.72 -5.40
CA CYS A 12 8.07 1.67 -6.49
C CYS A 12 7.71 3.11 -6.14
N HIS A 13 7.22 3.37 -4.93
CA HIS A 13 6.79 4.67 -4.42
C HIS A 13 5.72 5.36 -5.28
N LYS A 14 4.96 4.57 -6.07
CA LYS A 14 3.85 5.06 -6.88
C LYS A 14 2.52 4.86 -6.16
N PRO A 15 1.54 5.76 -6.33
CA PRO A 15 0.19 5.56 -5.83
C PRO A 15 -0.46 4.36 -6.55
N ILE A 16 -1.05 3.46 -5.77
CA ILE A 16 -1.82 2.32 -6.28
C ILE A 16 -3.24 2.81 -6.54
N ALA A 17 -3.65 2.76 -7.81
CA ALA A 17 -4.99 3.15 -8.19
C ALA A 17 -6.02 2.12 -7.66
N PRO A 18 -7.26 2.53 -7.34
CA PRO A 18 -8.27 1.63 -6.79
C PRO A 18 -8.70 0.49 -7.75
N TYR A 19 -8.46 0.64 -9.05
CA TYR A 19 -8.68 -0.39 -10.07
C TYR A 19 -7.47 -1.30 -10.29
N GLU A 20 -6.33 -1.00 -9.68
CA GLU A 20 -5.09 -1.75 -9.81
C GLU A 20 -5.05 -2.89 -8.77
N ARG A 21 -4.49 -4.05 -9.14
CA ARG A 21 -4.39 -5.21 -8.24
C ARG A 21 -3.24 -5.02 -7.26
N GLY A 22 -3.47 -4.21 -6.24
CA GLY A 22 -2.55 -4.06 -5.11
C GLY A 22 -2.73 -5.17 -4.08
N VAL A 23 -1.62 -5.69 -3.57
CA VAL A 23 -1.60 -6.64 -2.45
C VAL A 23 -1.17 -5.88 -1.20
N ARG A 24 -2.02 -5.92 -0.17
CA ARG A 24 -1.67 -5.47 1.18
C ARG A 24 -1.30 -6.68 2.02
N PHE A 25 -0.10 -6.67 2.58
CA PHE A 25 0.36 -7.71 3.50
C PHE A 25 1.20 -7.08 4.62
N ARG A 26 1.25 -7.75 5.77
CA ARG A 26 2.12 -7.32 6.86
C ARG A 26 3.56 -7.70 6.55
N CYS A 27 4.49 -6.86 6.99
CA CYS A 27 5.91 -7.13 6.88
C CYS A 27 6.24 -8.51 7.46
N PRO A 28 6.82 -9.44 6.68
CA PRO A 28 7.13 -10.78 7.16
C PRO A 28 8.27 -10.80 8.18
N ASN A 29 9.04 -9.71 8.29
CA ASN A 29 10.19 -9.61 9.21
C ASN A 29 9.77 -9.14 10.62
N CYS A 30 8.95 -8.08 10.72
CA CYS A 30 8.50 -7.53 12.00
C CYS A 30 7.01 -7.75 12.31
N GLY A 31 6.15 -7.92 11.30
CA GLY A 31 4.71 -8.12 11.47
C GLY A 31 3.91 -6.86 11.82
N GLU A 32 4.57 -5.71 11.98
CA GLU A 32 3.97 -4.48 12.50
C GLU A 32 3.65 -3.44 11.41
N VAL A 33 4.29 -3.55 10.24
CA VAL A 33 4.15 -2.59 9.13
C VAL A 33 3.27 -3.17 8.02
N ASP A 34 2.26 -2.41 7.58
CA ASP A 34 1.48 -2.74 6.38
C ASP A 34 2.24 -2.34 5.11
N ILE A 35 2.62 -3.34 4.33
CA ILE A 35 3.33 -3.21 3.06
C ILE A 35 2.30 -3.29 1.93
N TRP A 36 2.34 -2.29 1.06
CA TRP A 36 1.54 -2.23 -0.16
C TRP A 36 2.45 -2.50 -1.35
N ARG A 37 2.12 -3.53 -2.15
CA ARG A 37 2.82 -3.86 -3.38
C ARG A 37 1.88 -4.07 -4.55
#